data_AF-A0A150MQ76-F1
#
_entry.id   AF-A0A150MQ76-F1
#
_cell.length_a   1.000
_cell.length_b   1.000
_cell.length_c   1.000
_cell.angle_alpha   90.00
_cell.angle_beta   90.00
_cell.angle_gamma   90.00
#
_symmetry.space_group_name_H-M   'P 1'
#
loop_
_entity.id
_entity.type
_entity.pdbx_description
1 polymer ?
#
loop_
_entity_poly.entity_id
_entity_poly.type
_entity_poly.pdbx_seq_one_letter_code
_entity_poly.pdbx_strand_id
1 'polypeptide(L)' 'MDAPISEGSIYNIVQESAARLEALRELIQEKLLAFPILHADETSLSVQGKQHWLHVAGISEATWLFCHPKLASKVL' A
#
# COMPACT_ATOMS: atom_id res chain seq x y z
N MET A 1 9.33 -30.92 6.74
CA MET A 1 8.66 -30.87 5.43
C MET A 1 9.19 -29.64 4.74
N ASP A 2 10.23 -29.80 3.92
CA ASP A 2 10.84 -28.69 3.18
C ASP A 2 10.43 -28.81 1.71
N ALA A 3 9.26 -28.27 1.39
CA ALA A 3 8.83 -28.13 0.00
C ALA A 3 9.33 -26.76 -0.50
N PRO A 4 10.31 -26.73 -1.42
CA PRO A 4 10.78 -25.45 -1.97
C PRO A 4 9.66 -24.80 -2.78
N ILE A 5 9.36 -23.53 -2.47
CA ILE A 5 8.41 -22.72 -3.21
C ILE A 5 9.17 -21.96 -4.30
N SER A 6 8.68 -22.01 -5.54
CA SER A 6 9.30 -21.26 -6.64
C SER A 6 9.00 -19.76 -6.56
N GLU A 7 9.90 -18.91 -7.06
CA GLU A 7 9.66 -17.46 -7.16
C GLU A 7 8.39 -17.13 -7.95
N GLY A 8 8.09 -17.90 -9.01
CA GLY A 8 6.88 -17.75 -9.81
C GLY A 8 5.60 -18.05 -9.01
N SER A 9 5.65 -19.00 -8.08
CA SER A 9 4.54 -19.26 -7.16
C SER A 9 4.30 -18.08 -6.22
N ILE A 10 5.37 -17.50 -5.66
CA ILE A 10 5.27 -16.31 -4.80
C ILE A 10 4.69 -15.13 -5.59
N TYR A 11 5.20 -14.90 -6.81
CA TYR A 11 4.69 -13.84 -7.69
C TYR A 11 3.19 -14.00 -7.95
N ASN A 12 2.74 -15.20 -8.31
CA ASN A 12 1.32 -15.45 -8.57
C ASN A 12 0.44 -15.22 -7.32
N ILE A 13 0.91 -15.64 -6.14
CA ILE A 13 0.21 -15.40 -4.88
C ILE A 13 0.08 -13.89 -4.61
N VAL A 14 1.14 -13.11 -4.84
CA VAL A 14 1.12 -11.65 -4.66
C VAL A 14 0.13 -11.01 -5.63
N GLN A 15 0.17 -11.38 -6.91
CA GLN A 15 -0.73 -10.83 -7.92
C GLN A 15 -2.21 -11.16 -7.64
N GLU A 16 -2.50 -12.40 -7.26
CA GLU A 16 -3.86 -12.83 -6.91
C GLU A 16 -4.37 -12.10 -5.67
N SER A 17 -3.53 -11.97 -4.64
CA SER A 17 -3.88 -11.25 -3.42
C SER A 17 -4.16 -9.78 -3.70
N ALA A 18 -3.34 -9.12 -4.53
CA ALA A 18 -3.56 -7.73 -4.93
C ALA A 18 -4.88 -7.55 -5.68
N ALA A 19 -5.21 -8.45 -6.62
CA ALA A 19 -6.49 -8.39 -7.35
C ALA A 19 -7.71 -8.53 -6.42
N ARG A 20 -7.64 -9.40 -5.41
CA ARG A 20 -8.70 -9.56 -4.42
C ARG A 20 -8.83 -8.34 -3.50
N LEU A 21 -7.72 -7.70 -3.14
CA LEU A 21 -7.72 -6.49 -2.31
C LEU A 21 -8.31 -5.27 -3.03
N GLU A 22 -8.22 -5.21 -4.36
CA GLU A 22 -8.77 -4.10 -5.14
C GLU A 22 -10.28 -3.95 -4.94
N ALA A 23 -11.01 -5.05 -4.77
CA ALA A 23 -12.45 -5.01 -4.46
C ALA A 23 -12.78 -4.43 -3.08
N LEU A 24 -11.82 -4.42 -2.15
CA LEU A 24 -11.98 -3.86 -0.80
C LEU A 24 -11.54 -2.40 -0.71
N ARG A 25 -10.96 -1.88 -1.79
CA ARG A 25 -10.34 -0.55 -1.85
C ARG A 25 -11.34 0.55 -1.45
N GLU A 26 -12.50 0.60 -2.10
CA GLU A 26 -13.54 1.61 -1.83
C GLU A 26 -14.10 1.46 -0.41
N LEU A 27 -14.38 0.23 0.03
CA LEU A 27 -14.90 -0.05 1.38
C LEU A 27 -13.95 0.42 2.49
N ILE A 28 -12.63 0.22 2.31
CA ILE A 28 -11.62 0.71 3.26
C ILE A 28 -11.63 2.24 3.29
N GLN A 29 -11.69 2.91 2.14
CA GLN A 29 -11.75 4.37 2.09
C GLN A 29 -12.99 4.92 2.80
N GLU A 30 -14.17 4.37 2.51
CA GLU A 30 -15.42 4.77 3.15
C GLU A 30 -15.36 4.62 4.67
N LYS A 31 -14.81 3.49 5.16
CA LYS A 31 -14.66 3.24 6.59
C LYS A 31 -13.71 4.23 7.26
N LEU A 32 -12.60 4.57 6.61
CA LEU A 32 -11.64 5.56 7.13
C LEU A 32 -12.26 6.97 7.18
N LEU A 33 -13.02 7.36 6.15
CA LEU A 33 -13.69 8.66 6.10
C LEU A 33 -14.82 8.80 7.12
N ALA A 34 -15.47 7.70 7.49
CA ALA A 34 -16.53 7.69 8.48
C ALA A 34 -16.03 7.71 9.94
N PHE A 35 -14.74 7.40 10.18
CA PHE A 35 -14.20 7.29 11.53
C PHE A 35 -13.77 8.66 12.08
N PRO A 36 -14.03 8.98 13.36
CA PRO A 36 -13.79 10.32 13.90
C PRO A 36 -12.31 10.70 14.04
N ILE A 37 -11.40 9.72 14.15
CA ILE A 37 -9.97 9.93 14.33
C ILE A 37 -9.19 9.08 13.33
N LEU A 38 -8.44 9.74 12.45
CA LEU A 38 -7.61 9.07 11.45
C LEU A 38 -6.12 9.22 11.82
N HIS A 39 -5.38 8.12 11.83
CA HIS A 39 -3.93 8.15 11.89
C HIS A 39 -3.37 8.32 10.48
N ALA A 40 -2.52 9.32 10.27
CA ALA A 40 -1.85 9.57 9.01
C ALA A 40 -0.33 9.64 9.20
N ASP A 41 0.42 9.07 8.26
CA ASP A 41 1.88 9.09 8.24
C ASP A 41 2.41 9.10 6.79
N GLU A 42 3.66 9.53 6.61
CA GLU A 42 4.34 9.57 5.32
C GLU A 42 5.75 8.97 5.43
N THR A 43 6.05 7.97 4.60
CA THR A 43 7.39 7.38 4.53
C THR A 43 7.91 7.28 3.11
N SER A 44 9.23 7.19 2.94
CA SER A 44 9.85 7.01 1.63
C SER A 44 9.95 5.53 1.26
N LEU A 45 9.57 5.18 0.04
CA LEU A 45 9.69 3.83 -0.52
C LEU A 45 10.54 3.85 -1.80
N SER A 46 11.46 2.90 -1.96
CA SER A 46 12.19 2.73 -3.22
C SER A 46 11.42 1.78 -4.13
N VAL A 47 11.00 2.27 -5.30
CA VAL A 47 10.34 1.47 -6.34
C VAL A 47 11.23 1.51 -7.58
N GLN A 48 11.75 0.35 -7.98
CA GLN A 48 12.68 0.21 -9.11
C GLN A 48 13.85 1.21 -9.06
N GLY A 49 14.41 1.43 -7.87
CA GLY A 49 15.53 2.34 -7.65
C GLY A 49 15.17 3.83 -7.60
N LYS A 50 13.89 4.21 -7.65
CA LYS A 50 13.42 5.60 -7.54
C LYS A 50 12.65 5.83 -6.25
N GLN A 51 12.88 6.97 -5.61
CA GLN A 51 12.14 7.35 -4.39
C GLN A 51 10.68 7.70 -4.71
N HIS A 52 9.79 7.13 -3.93
CA HIS A 52 8.35 7.38 -3.91
C HIS A 52 7.94 7.80 -2.51
N TRP A 53 6.87 8.58 -2.42
CA TRP A 53 6.17 8.79 -1.16
C TRP A 53 5.14 7.68 -0.99
N LEU A 54 5.13 7.09 0.19
CA LEU A 54 4.09 6.18 0.65
C LEU A 54 3.30 6.89 1.75
N HIS A 55 2.07 7.26 1.42
CA HIS A 55 1.08 7.77 2.35
C HIS A 55 0.40 6.61 3.05
N VAL A 56 0.29 6.72 4.38
CA VAL A 56 -0.42 5.76 5.22
C VAL A 56 -1.58 6.50 5.87
N ALA A 57 -2.78 5.95 5.77
CA ALA A 57 -3.95 6.40 6.52
C ALA A 57 -4.60 5.18 7.18
N GLY A 58 -4.94 5.27 8.46
CA GLY A 58 -5.42 4.09 9.17
C GLY A 58 -6.21 4.37 10.45
N ILE A 59 -6.98 3.36 10.80
CA ILE A 59 -7.64 3.16 12.09
C ILE A 59 -7.28 1.75 12.58
N SER A 60 -7.75 1.36 13.76
CA SER A 60 -7.38 0.06 14.34
C SER A 60 -7.77 -1.14 13.46
N GLU A 61 -8.81 -0.99 12.64
CA GLU A 61 -9.40 -2.07 11.85
C GLU A 61 -9.15 -1.95 10.34
N ALA A 62 -8.53 -0.88 9.86
CA ALA A 62 -8.34 -0.67 8.43
C ALA A 62 -7.12 0.23 8.14
N THR A 63 -6.42 -0.07 7.04
CA THR A 63 -5.27 0.72 6.58
C THR A 63 -5.36 0.92 5.08
N TRP A 64 -5.08 2.15 4.68
CA TRP A 64 -4.96 2.59 3.31
C TRP A 64 -3.52 3.01 3.03
N LEU A 65 -2.96 2.46 1.95
CA LEU A 65 -1.60 2.76 1.49
C LEU A 65 -1.67 3.35 0.08
N PHE A 66 -1.10 4.54 -0.09
CA PHE A 66 -1.03 5.19 -1.40
C PHE A 66 0.41 5.58 -1.72
N CYS A 67 0.95 4.95 -2.75
CA CYS A 67 2.31 5.19 -3.23
C CYS A 67 2.27 6.05 -4.50
N HIS A 68 3.06 7.12 -4.53
CA HIS A 68 3.25 7.91 -5.75
C HIS A 68 4.70 8.39 -5.89
N PRO A 69 5.17 8.66 -7.12
CA PRO A 69 6.52 9.18 -7.33
C PRO A 69 6.76 10.45 -6.52
N LYS A 70 7.96 10.55 -5.93
CA LYS A 70 8.41 11.82 -5.37
C LYS A 70 8.74 12.76 -6.53
N LEU A 71 7.85 13.72 -6.77
CA LEU A 71 8.17 14.85 -7.63
C LEU A 71 9.40 15.52 -7.01
N ALA A 72 10.48 15.66 -7.80
CA ALA A 72 11.64 16.41 -7.35
C ALA A 72 11.17 17.83 -7.04
N SER A 73 11.11 18.17 -5.75
CA SER A 73 10.82 19.52 -5.31
C SER A 73 11.92 20.42 -5.87
N LYS A 74 11.56 21.24 -6.87
CA LYS A 74 12.34 22.42 -7.21
C LYS A 74 12.36 23.24 -5.92
N VAL A 75 13.54 23.36 -5.32
CA VAL A 75 13.78 24.28 -4.20
C VAL A 75 13.38 25.67 -4.68
N LEU A 76 12.34 26.24 -4.09
CA LEU A 76 12.09 27.68 -4.09
C LEU A 76 12.75 28.28 -2.87
#